data_AF-A0A7V1AQH4-F1
#
_entry.id   AF-A0A7V1AQH4-F1
#
_cell.length_a   1.000
_cell.length_b   1.000
_cell.length_c   1.000
_cell.angle_alpha   90.00
_cell.angle_beta   90.00
_cell.angle_gamma   90.00
#
_symmetry.space_group_name_H-M   'P 1'
#
loop_
_entity.id
_entity.type
_entity.pdbx_description
1 polymer ?
#
loop_
_entity_poly.entity_id
_entity_poly.type
_entity_poly.pdbx_seq_one_letter_code
_entity_poly.pdbx_strand_id
1 'polypeptide(L)'
;WSRSAHAVGVSFAANRESCAQCHSGYGFIHKIDPNSSLEKTTGFPQTTCAVCHDPHSAGVEHQLRTEADVTLMNGDVVSFGGAGKLCMNCHHARQDADSYSNAYHSHYGPHHSPQADMLAGTNAVTFGMNIPSSNHKNVVKDACVTCHMGATPAAGEPGHDYVGAHTFAMDWTNPQDSTQQVDNVTPCQTCHGNITSFDDIMAKKDYDGDGVIESAQDEVAGLLDNVGKLLPPLGDPKVTESSAYTPVQLKAAYNYEFVKNDGSYGVHNFQYAVNLLKVSYEALTTGSIGAGTITSITDVPNDQGKKVRVIWTKFGGDGVGVNPIQLYALWRRVDDRTNGTDRKDIPVYESLESVPLNLITAQAGARVMIDGQLWDFAGSVPASAQKEYSDIVPTLFDSTKAKGMYWSVFRISGLTKIPAVYTTSAPDSGYSVDNLSPMVPGDIIATETETGAVLNWNKPVDKDFNYFAIYRSTTSGFNPANTEPYATTTENKFTDSNVAVGNSYYYRLAAFDFSGNESAFSEQITLTITNVKDAPKAAIPTQFVLEQNFPNPFNPSTKITFGLPSSEQTTIAIYNLLGAKVRLLASGKFSAGYHSIVWDGRDNRGRVVGPGIYLYRLQSGSRILVNKMIFMK
;
A
#
# COMPACT_ATOMS: atom_id res chain seq x y z
N TRP A 1 -2.72 -19.93 -54.11
CA TRP A 1 -1.56 -19.01 -54.04
C TRP A 1 -1.77 -17.71 -54.81
N SER A 2 -2.06 -17.72 -56.12
CA SER A 2 -2.19 -16.48 -56.93
C SER A 2 -3.21 -15.44 -56.41
N ARG A 3 -4.17 -15.87 -55.59
CA ARG A 3 -5.17 -15.03 -54.92
C ARG A 3 -4.77 -14.56 -53.51
N SER A 4 -3.62 -14.96 -53.01
CA SER A 4 -3.10 -14.54 -51.69
C SER A 4 -2.32 -13.23 -51.78
N ALA A 5 -2.23 -12.50 -50.66
CA ALA A 5 -1.38 -11.31 -50.57
C ALA A 5 0.11 -11.60 -50.88
N HIS A 6 0.57 -12.82 -50.60
CA HIS A 6 1.92 -13.29 -50.93
C HIS A 6 2.23 -13.27 -52.44
N ALA A 7 1.22 -13.47 -53.29
CA ALA A 7 1.39 -13.43 -54.75
C ALA A 7 1.44 -12.00 -55.31
N VAL A 8 0.92 -11.01 -54.59
CA VAL A 8 0.92 -9.61 -55.06
C VAL A 8 2.23 -8.92 -54.71
N GLY A 9 2.83 -9.26 -53.57
CA GLY A 9 4.03 -8.60 -53.05
C GLY A 9 3.75 -7.20 -52.52
N VAL A 10 4.68 -6.65 -51.73
CA VAL A 10 4.52 -5.37 -51.01
C VAL A 10 5.60 -4.39 -51.44
N SER A 11 5.19 -3.40 -52.25
CA SER A 11 6.11 -2.54 -53.00
C SER A 11 6.80 -1.42 -52.20
N PHE A 12 6.40 -1.19 -50.95
CA PHE A 12 6.87 -0.01 -50.20
C PHE A 12 8.14 -0.24 -49.37
N ALA A 13 8.48 -1.50 -49.05
CA ALA A 13 9.51 -1.80 -48.04
C ALA A 13 10.75 -2.54 -48.58
N ALA A 14 10.69 -3.11 -49.79
CA ALA A 14 11.65 -4.13 -50.23
C ALA A 14 13.04 -3.60 -50.66
N ASN A 15 13.25 -2.28 -50.62
CA ASN A 15 14.55 -1.65 -50.91
C ASN A 15 15.46 -1.48 -49.67
N ARG A 16 14.95 -1.76 -48.46
CA ARG A 16 15.74 -1.73 -47.23
C ARG A 16 15.98 -3.16 -46.76
N GLU A 17 17.24 -3.52 -46.51
CA GLU A 17 17.63 -4.88 -46.14
C GLU A 17 16.86 -5.43 -44.93
N SER A 18 16.72 -4.62 -43.87
CA SER A 18 15.96 -4.99 -42.66
C SER A 18 14.46 -5.22 -42.92
N CYS A 19 13.89 -4.58 -43.94
CA CYS A 19 12.50 -4.79 -44.34
C CYS A 19 12.35 -5.95 -45.33
N ALA A 20 13.33 -6.13 -46.22
CA ALA A 20 13.32 -7.16 -47.25
C ALA A 20 13.26 -8.58 -46.66
N GLN A 21 13.79 -8.77 -45.45
CA GLN A 21 13.70 -10.04 -44.72
C GLN A 21 12.29 -10.62 -44.59
N CYS A 22 11.25 -9.77 -44.55
CA CYS A 22 9.86 -10.23 -44.46
C CYS A 22 9.00 -9.79 -45.66
N HIS A 23 9.47 -8.82 -46.45
CA HIS A 23 8.71 -8.20 -47.55
C HIS A 23 9.25 -8.58 -48.96
N SER A 24 10.30 -9.40 -49.02
CA SER A 24 10.89 -9.91 -50.25
C SER A 24 11.22 -11.39 -50.10
N GLY A 25 10.83 -12.20 -51.09
CA GLY A 25 11.19 -13.61 -51.13
C GLY A 25 12.70 -13.86 -51.05
N TYR A 26 13.51 -13.03 -51.73
CA TYR A 26 14.97 -13.14 -51.65
C TYR A 26 15.53 -12.74 -50.29
N GLY A 27 14.98 -11.68 -49.69
CA GLY A 27 15.40 -11.24 -48.37
C GLY A 27 15.12 -12.29 -47.29
N PHE A 28 13.96 -12.95 -47.37
CA PHE A 28 13.63 -14.06 -46.47
C PHE A 28 14.57 -15.26 -46.67
N ILE A 29 14.78 -15.70 -47.92
CA ILE A 29 15.69 -16.82 -48.20
C ILE A 29 17.09 -16.51 -47.68
N HIS A 30 17.60 -15.30 -47.88
CA HIS A 30 18.89 -14.88 -47.35
C HIS A 30 18.95 -14.84 -45.81
N LYS A 31 17.85 -14.45 -45.14
CA LYS A 31 17.75 -14.48 -43.67
C LYS A 31 17.90 -15.91 -43.14
N ILE A 32 17.24 -16.88 -43.78
CA ILE A 32 17.21 -18.27 -43.34
C ILE A 32 18.46 -19.04 -43.79
N ASP A 33 18.94 -18.76 -45.00
CA ASP A 33 20.17 -19.32 -45.56
C ASP A 33 21.08 -18.19 -46.06
N PRO A 34 21.95 -17.66 -45.17
CA PRO A 34 22.92 -16.61 -45.53
C PRO A 34 23.91 -17.05 -46.60
N ASN A 35 24.09 -18.36 -46.84
CA ASN A 35 24.99 -18.91 -47.85
C ASN A 35 24.29 -19.11 -49.21
N SER A 36 23.00 -18.78 -49.33
CA SER A 36 22.28 -18.85 -50.60
C SER A 36 22.97 -17.99 -51.67
N SER A 37 23.08 -18.52 -52.89
CA SER A 37 23.77 -17.85 -54.02
C SER A 37 22.97 -16.71 -54.65
N LEU A 38 22.06 -16.09 -53.90
CA LEU A 38 21.20 -15.02 -54.39
C LEU A 38 22.00 -13.72 -54.57
N GLU A 39 22.11 -13.22 -55.79
CA GLU A 39 22.88 -12.01 -56.12
C GLU A 39 22.25 -10.71 -55.55
N LYS A 40 20.98 -10.73 -55.14
CA LYS A 40 20.27 -9.59 -54.53
C LYS A 40 19.43 -10.04 -53.34
N THR A 41 19.62 -9.37 -52.20
CA THR A 41 18.83 -9.55 -50.97
C THR A 41 17.66 -8.56 -50.86
N THR A 42 17.58 -7.58 -51.77
CA THR A 42 16.56 -6.52 -51.85
C THR A 42 15.90 -6.48 -53.24
N GLY A 43 14.68 -5.95 -53.34
CA GLY A 43 13.85 -5.92 -54.56
C GLY A 43 12.44 -6.49 -54.34
N PHE A 44 11.60 -6.54 -55.39
CA PHE A 44 10.18 -6.96 -55.31
C PHE A 44 9.86 -8.35 -55.87
N PRO A 45 10.59 -9.43 -55.54
CA PRO A 45 10.08 -10.76 -55.84
C PRO A 45 8.86 -11.03 -54.94
N GLN A 46 7.80 -11.54 -55.56
CA GLN A 46 6.64 -12.08 -54.84
C GLN A 46 7.10 -13.15 -53.84
N THR A 47 6.30 -13.41 -52.80
CA THR A 47 6.55 -14.53 -51.88
C THR A 47 6.14 -15.83 -52.55
N THR A 48 7.00 -16.34 -53.44
CA THR A 48 6.77 -17.53 -54.27
C THR A 48 6.91 -18.83 -53.48
N CYS A 49 6.59 -19.96 -54.12
CA CYS A 49 6.68 -21.30 -53.52
C CYS A 49 8.06 -21.58 -52.91
N ALA A 50 9.14 -21.13 -53.57
CA ALA A 50 10.52 -21.33 -53.12
C ALA A 50 10.84 -20.58 -51.82
N VAL A 51 10.06 -19.56 -51.43
CA VAL A 51 10.30 -18.87 -50.15
C VAL A 51 9.98 -19.79 -48.98
N CYS A 52 8.87 -20.52 -49.08
CA CYS A 52 8.41 -21.42 -48.03
C CYS A 52 8.98 -22.84 -48.16
N HIS A 53 9.19 -23.32 -49.38
CA HIS A 53 9.67 -24.67 -49.66
C HIS A 53 11.10 -24.68 -50.19
N ASP A 54 11.87 -25.69 -49.78
CA ASP A 54 13.24 -25.90 -50.24
C ASP A 54 13.42 -27.25 -50.96
N PRO A 55 13.23 -27.32 -52.28
CA PRO A 55 13.16 -28.58 -53.02
C PRO A 55 14.52 -29.21 -53.34
N HIS A 56 15.59 -28.92 -52.57
CA HIS A 56 16.95 -29.39 -52.86
C HIS A 56 17.18 -30.88 -52.56
N SER A 57 16.26 -31.56 -51.89
CA SER A 57 16.33 -33.01 -51.69
C SER A 57 15.39 -33.75 -52.65
N ALA A 58 15.96 -34.61 -53.50
CA ALA A 58 15.20 -35.40 -54.47
C ALA A 58 14.19 -36.39 -53.84
N GLY A 59 14.14 -36.49 -52.51
CA GLY A 59 13.25 -37.38 -51.75
C GLY A 59 12.09 -36.69 -51.03
N VAL A 60 12.00 -35.35 -51.03
CA VAL A 60 10.95 -34.61 -50.30
C VAL A 60 10.42 -33.46 -51.15
N GLU A 61 9.43 -33.76 -51.98
CA GLU A 61 8.84 -32.84 -52.98
C GLU A 61 8.26 -31.55 -52.38
N HIS A 62 7.99 -31.53 -51.07
CA HIS A 62 7.33 -30.41 -50.37
C HIS A 62 8.05 -29.97 -49.09
N GLN A 63 9.36 -30.21 -48.98
CA GLN A 63 10.15 -29.85 -47.81
C GLN A 63 10.00 -28.36 -47.45
N LEU A 64 9.70 -28.06 -46.18
CA LEU A 64 9.71 -26.68 -45.68
C LEU A 64 11.14 -26.19 -45.53
N ARG A 65 11.35 -24.91 -45.85
CA ARG A 65 12.66 -24.26 -45.77
C ARG A 65 13.21 -24.19 -44.36
N THR A 66 12.33 -24.02 -43.36
CA THR A 66 12.72 -24.03 -41.95
C THR A 66 11.54 -24.39 -41.06
N GLU A 67 11.82 -25.13 -39.99
CA GLU A 67 10.96 -25.34 -38.83
C GLU A 67 11.75 -25.05 -37.54
N ALA A 68 12.76 -24.18 -37.62
CA ALA A 68 13.55 -23.76 -36.48
C ALA A 68 12.72 -22.90 -35.52
N ASP A 69 13.16 -22.81 -34.26
CA ASP A 69 12.56 -21.93 -33.27
C ASP A 69 12.74 -20.46 -33.66
N VAL A 70 11.75 -19.63 -33.34
CA VAL A 70 11.71 -18.21 -33.71
C VAL A 70 11.93 -17.36 -32.48
N THR A 71 12.93 -16.48 -32.51
CA THR A 71 13.13 -15.45 -31.47
C THR A 71 12.33 -14.20 -31.81
N LEU A 72 11.41 -13.83 -30.91
CA LEU A 72 10.61 -12.61 -30.99
C LEU A 72 11.43 -11.38 -30.59
N MET A 73 10.91 -10.18 -30.85
CA MET A 73 11.65 -8.94 -30.61
C MET A 73 11.90 -8.62 -29.15
N ASN A 74 11.05 -9.12 -28.25
CA ASN A 74 11.27 -9.05 -26.80
C ASN A 74 12.29 -10.10 -26.28
N GLY A 75 12.84 -10.94 -27.17
CA GLY A 75 13.82 -11.98 -26.84
C GLY A 75 13.22 -13.36 -26.52
N ASP A 76 11.88 -13.48 -26.46
CA ASP A 76 11.24 -14.78 -26.21
C ASP A 76 11.44 -15.73 -27.38
N VAL A 77 11.55 -17.03 -27.08
CA VAL A 77 11.74 -18.08 -28.08
C VAL A 77 10.45 -18.88 -28.24
N VAL A 78 9.90 -18.86 -29.45
CA VAL A 78 8.75 -19.69 -29.86
C VAL A 78 9.26 -21.04 -30.37
N SER A 79 9.10 -22.07 -29.54
CA SER A 79 9.51 -23.45 -29.84
C SER A 79 8.34 -24.40 -30.13
N PHE A 80 7.11 -23.90 -30.11
CA PHE A 80 5.89 -24.65 -30.43
C PHE A 80 5.39 -24.36 -31.86
N GLY A 81 4.37 -25.08 -32.31
CA GLY A 81 3.65 -24.75 -33.54
C GLY A 81 4.15 -25.44 -34.81
N GLY A 82 5.12 -26.36 -34.71
CA GLY A 82 5.51 -27.26 -35.81
C GLY A 82 5.83 -26.51 -37.10
N ALA A 83 5.19 -26.92 -38.20
CA ALA A 83 5.32 -26.28 -39.52
C ALA A 83 4.98 -24.78 -39.51
N GLY A 84 4.14 -24.33 -38.57
CA GLY A 84 3.76 -22.93 -38.37
C GLY A 84 4.89 -21.99 -38.04
N LYS A 85 5.99 -22.51 -37.49
CA LYS A 85 7.17 -21.68 -37.18
C LYS A 85 7.75 -21.01 -38.43
N LEU A 86 7.55 -21.58 -39.61
CA LEU A 86 7.87 -20.93 -40.88
C LEU A 86 7.11 -19.59 -41.04
N CYS A 87 5.81 -19.56 -40.75
CA CYS A 87 4.98 -18.36 -40.83
C CYS A 87 5.42 -17.30 -39.80
N MET A 88 5.74 -17.75 -38.59
CA MET A 88 6.12 -16.90 -37.46
C MET A 88 7.42 -16.13 -37.69
N ASN A 89 8.25 -16.51 -38.66
CA ASN A 89 9.46 -15.75 -39.03
C ASN A 89 9.17 -14.37 -39.65
N CYS A 90 7.94 -14.16 -40.13
CA CYS A 90 7.47 -12.89 -40.71
C CYS A 90 6.26 -12.32 -39.97
N HIS A 91 5.38 -13.19 -39.47
CA HIS A 91 4.15 -12.82 -38.75
C HIS A 91 4.38 -12.71 -37.25
N HIS A 92 5.33 -11.85 -36.89
CA HIS A 92 5.58 -11.46 -35.51
C HIS A 92 5.85 -9.96 -35.44
N ALA A 93 5.63 -9.36 -34.26
CA ALA A 93 5.88 -7.96 -34.02
C ALA A 93 7.35 -7.64 -34.32
N ARG A 94 7.54 -6.49 -34.97
CA ARG A 94 8.88 -5.99 -35.33
C ARG A 94 9.45 -5.02 -34.29
N GLN A 95 8.75 -4.88 -33.18
CA GLN A 95 9.10 -3.98 -32.09
C GLN A 95 8.92 -4.71 -30.76
N ASP A 96 9.84 -4.48 -29.85
CA ASP A 96 9.70 -4.85 -28.44
C ASP A 96 8.70 -3.92 -27.76
N ALA A 97 7.69 -4.49 -27.11
CA ALA A 97 6.63 -3.74 -26.45
C ALA A 97 7.15 -2.84 -25.34
N ASP A 98 8.11 -3.29 -24.55
CA ASP A 98 8.66 -2.48 -23.45
C ASP A 98 9.38 -1.24 -24.00
N SER A 99 10.19 -1.41 -25.04
CA SER A 99 10.89 -0.29 -25.67
C SER A 99 9.94 0.70 -26.35
N TYR A 100 8.99 0.21 -27.15
CA TYR A 100 8.16 1.06 -28.00
C TYR A 100 6.89 1.59 -27.34
N SER A 101 6.47 1.02 -26.21
CA SER A 101 5.31 1.54 -25.48
C SER A 101 5.64 2.73 -24.57
N ASN A 102 6.92 2.96 -24.25
CA ASN A 102 7.36 3.99 -23.31
C ASN A 102 7.52 5.40 -23.92
N ALA A 103 7.59 5.53 -25.25
CA ALA A 103 7.71 6.80 -25.94
C ALA A 103 7.00 6.77 -27.30
N TYR A 104 6.49 7.91 -27.76
CA TYR A 104 5.87 8.01 -29.08
C TYR A 104 6.90 7.91 -30.22
N HIS A 105 6.51 7.25 -31.31
CA HIS A 105 7.26 7.11 -32.55
C HIS A 105 6.34 7.30 -33.76
N SER A 106 6.86 7.74 -34.90
CA SER A 106 6.06 7.91 -36.13
C SER A 106 5.51 6.60 -36.72
N HIS A 107 6.02 5.46 -36.24
CA HIS A 107 5.56 4.11 -36.55
C HIS A 107 5.26 3.37 -35.24
N TYR A 108 4.35 3.95 -34.45
CA TYR A 108 3.97 3.44 -33.13
C TYR A 108 3.22 2.09 -33.22
N GLY A 109 3.23 1.32 -32.12
CA GLY A 109 2.57 0.02 -32.02
C GLY A 109 3.50 -1.15 -32.32
N PRO A 110 3.01 -2.38 -32.57
CA PRO A 110 3.87 -3.55 -32.80
C PRO A 110 4.62 -3.54 -34.14
N HIS A 111 4.39 -2.53 -34.99
CA HIS A 111 4.88 -2.44 -36.37
C HIS A 111 4.41 -3.62 -37.24
N HIS A 112 3.10 -3.86 -37.10
CA HIS A 112 2.23 -4.83 -37.79
C HIS A 112 2.53 -6.31 -37.55
N SER A 113 1.50 -7.13 -37.80
CA SER A 113 1.54 -8.59 -37.80
C SER A 113 2.04 -9.29 -36.51
N PRO A 114 1.53 -8.95 -35.30
CA PRO A 114 1.92 -9.60 -34.05
C PRO A 114 1.30 -11.00 -33.84
N GLN A 115 0.98 -11.76 -34.90
CA GLN A 115 0.23 -13.01 -34.76
C GLN A 115 0.98 -14.08 -33.94
N ALA A 116 2.29 -14.22 -34.14
CA ALA A 116 3.11 -15.14 -33.35
C ALA A 116 3.15 -14.71 -31.86
N ASP A 117 3.32 -13.41 -31.60
CA ASP A 117 3.36 -12.83 -30.26
C ASP A 117 2.02 -13.03 -29.53
N MET A 118 0.90 -12.78 -30.22
CA MET A 118 -0.47 -13.01 -29.72
C MET A 118 -0.69 -14.48 -29.38
N LEU A 119 -0.35 -15.39 -30.31
CA LEU A 119 -0.51 -16.83 -30.11
C LEU A 119 0.37 -17.34 -28.95
N ALA A 120 1.61 -16.84 -28.84
CA ALA A 120 2.50 -17.15 -27.74
C ALA A 120 2.00 -16.59 -26.40
N GLY A 121 1.29 -15.45 -26.44
CA GLY A 121 0.83 -14.71 -25.27
C GLY A 121 1.95 -13.87 -24.66
N THR A 122 2.71 -13.15 -25.49
CA THR A 122 3.84 -12.33 -25.05
C THR A 122 3.95 -11.02 -25.86
N ASN A 123 5.02 -10.24 -25.61
CA ASN A 123 5.37 -9.00 -26.30
C ASN A 123 4.22 -7.98 -26.38
N ALA A 124 3.49 -7.82 -25.26
CA ALA A 124 2.47 -6.79 -25.07
C ALA A 124 2.62 -6.16 -23.68
N VAL A 125 1.94 -5.05 -23.44
CA VAL A 125 2.05 -4.32 -22.17
C VAL A 125 1.08 -4.89 -21.15
N THR A 126 1.60 -5.58 -20.14
CA THR A 126 0.76 -6.27 -19.15
C THR A 126 0.34 -5.41 -17.96
N PHE A 127 0.90 -4.21 -17.82
CA PHE A 127 0.70 -3.34 -16.65
C PHE A 127 1.03 -4.04 -15.31
N GLY A 128 1.98 -4.98 -15.34
CA GLY A 128 2.38 -5.79 -14.17
C GLY A 128 1.42 -6.95 -13.85
N MET A 129 0.39 -7.17 -14.67
CA MET A 129 -0.58 -8.25 -14.47
C MET A 129 -0.11 -9.54 -15.15
N ASN A 130 -0.44 -10.68 -14.55
CA ASN A 130 -0.30 -11.97 -15.23
C ASN A 130 -1.46 -12.17 -16.21
N ILE A 131 -1.18 -12.13 -17.50
CA ILE A 131 -2.20 -12.24 -18.56
C ILE A 131 -2.28 -13.70 -19.05
N PRO A 132 -3.43 -14.39 -18.84
CA PRO A 132 -3.59 -15.79 -19.23
C PRO A 132 -3.62 -15.95 -20.75
N SER A 133 -3.20 -17.12 -21.22
CA SER A 133 -3.34 -17.52 -22.61
C SER A 133 -4.34 -18.66 -22.78
N SER A 134 -5.03 -18.64 -23.91
CA SER A 134 -5.88 -19.72 -24.41
C SER A 134 -5.04 -20.89 -24.92
N ASN A 135 -5.68 -22.02 -25.14
CA ASN A 135 -4.99 -23.28 -25.38
C ASN A 135 -4.53 -23.52 -26.83
N HIS A 136 -4.82 -22.66 -27.81
CA HIS A 136 -4.47 -22.92 -29.22
C HIS A 136 -2.99 -23.25 -29.42
N LYS A 137 -2.07 -22.55 -28.74
CA LYS A 137 -0.63 -22.85 -28.79
C LYS A 137 -0.26 -24.27 -28.31
N ASN A 138 -1.07 -24.85 -27.43
CA ASN A 138 -0.81 -26.15 -26.81
C ASN A 138 -1.52 -27.30 -27.54
N VAL A 139 -2.66 -27.04 -28.18
CA VAL A 139 -3.51 -28.08 -28.80
C VAL A 139 -3.37 -28.16 -30.31
N VAL A 140 -2.90 -27.09 -30.96
CA VAL A 140 -2.66 -27.07 -32.40
C VAL A 140 -1.18 -27.32 -32.67
N LYS A 141 -0.84 -28.56 -33.05
CA LYS A 141 0.54 -28.99 -33.26
C LYS A 141 1.25 -28.16 -34.35
N ASP A 142 0.63 -28.06 -35.52
CA ASP A 142 1.13 -27.30 -36.67
C ASP A 142 0.36 -25.98 -36.76
N ALA A 143 0.66 -25.07 -35.82
CA ALA A 143 0.02 -23.76 -35.68
C ALA A 143 0.06 -22.98 -37.01
N CYS A 144 -0.85 -22.03 -37.21
CA CYS A 144 -1.04 -21.30 -38.47
C CYS A 144 -1.49 -22.19 -39.64
N VAL A 145 -0.69 -23.19 -40.04
CA VAL A 145 -0.93 -24.12 -41.15
C VAL A 145 -2.23 -24.89 -40.96
N THR A 146 -2.49 -25.42 -39.76
CA THR A 146 -3.72 -26.19 -39.49
C THR A 146 -4.99 -25.41 -39.83
N CYS A 147 -5.03 -24.11 -39.52
CA CYS A 147 -6.21 -23.28 -39.73
C CYS A 147 -6.17 -22.60 -41.12
N HIS A 148 -5.13 -21.82 -41.38
CA HIS A 148 -5.02 -20.99 -42.58
C HIS A 148 -4.79 -21.80 -43.86
N MET A 149 -4.19 -22.98 -43.75
CA MET A 149 -4.02 -23.91 -44.88
C MET A 149 -4.98 -25.10 -44.80
N GLY A 150 -6.05 -24.96 -44.01
CA GLY A 150 -7.12 -25.95 -43.92
C GLY A 150 -7.81 -26.22 -45.25
N ALA A 151 -8.64 -27.27 -45.28
CA ALA A 151 -9.38 -27.64 -46.47
C ALA A 151 -10.35 -26.52 -46.90
N THR A 152 -10.41 -26.29 -48.20
CA THR A 152 -11.34 -25.36 -48.84
C THR A 152 -12.72 -26.03 -49.05
N PRO A 153 -13.81 -25.26 -49.24
CA PRO A 153 -15.10 -25.76 -49.72
C PRO A 153 -15.00 -26.70 -50.93
N ALA A 154 -16.04 -27.46 -51.24
CA ALA A 154 -16.00 -28.36 -52.38
C ALA A 154 -15.90 -27.58 -53.72
N ALA A 155 -15.37 -28.22 -54.75
CA ALA A 155 -15.26 -27.60 -56.06
C ALA A 155 -16.64 -27.16 -56.58
N GLY A 156 -16.76 -25.88 -56.95
CA GLY A 156 -18.01 -25.26 -57.38
C GLY A 156 -18.82 -24.60 -56.26
N GLU A 157 -18.44 -24.77 -55.00
CA GLU A 157 -19.03 -24.05 -53.88
C GLU A 157 -18.44 -22.63 -53.72
N PRO A 158 -19.22 -21.69 -53.16
CA PRO A 158 -18.73 -20.41 -52.66
C PRO A 158 -17.39 -20.55 -51.91
N GLY A 159 -16.44 -19.65 -52.18
CA GLY A 159 -15.20 -19.58 -51.40
C GLY A 159 -14.13 -20.64 -51.73
N HIS A 160 -14.40 -21.63 -52.60
CA HIS A 160 -13.45 -22.72 -52.92
C HIS A 160 -12.03 -22.21 -53.26
N ASP A 161 -11.93 -21.19 -54.10
CA ASP A 161 -10.65 -20.61 -54.52
C ASP A 161 -10.17 -19.46 -53.62
N TYR A 162 -10.93 -19.09 -52.59
CA TYR A 162 -10.74 -17.83 -51.87
C TYR A 162 -10.31 -18.03 -50.41
N VAL A 163 -10.69 -19.12 -49.76
CA VAL A 163 -10.31 -19.41 -48.36
C VAL A 163 -9.48 -20.70 -48.23
N GLY A 164 -8.71 -20.81 -47.14
CA GLY A 164 -7.91 -22.00 -46.83
C GLY A 164 -6.76 -22.28 -47.81
N ALA A 165 -6.22 -23.49 -47.73
CA ALA A 165 -5.10 -23.97 -48.56
C ALA A 165 -3.99 -22.90 -48.73
N HIS A 166 -3.55 -22.64 -49.96
CA HIS A 166 -2.53 -21.61 -50.24
C HIS A 166 -3.14 -20.23 -50.55
N THR A 167 -4.40 -19.96 -50.16
CA THR A 167 -4.91 -18.58 -50.09
C THR A 167 -4.59 -17.97 -48.73
N PHE A 168 -4.50 -18.81 -47.69
CA PHE A 168 -4.26 -18.48 -46.28
C PHE A 168 -5.37 -17.65 -45.62
N ALA A 169 -6.42 -17.31 -46.38
CA ALA A 169 -7.53 -16.51 -45.89
C ALA A 169 -8.46 -17.38 -45.05
N MET A 170 -8.97 -16.79 -43.96
CA MET A 170 -9.92 -17.45 -43.08
C MET A 170 -11.36 -17.14 -43.44
N ASP A 171 -11.60 -16.09 -44.21
CA ASP A 171 -12.92 -15.64 -44.60
C ASP A 171 -12.90 -15.09 -46.03
N TRP A 172 -14.07 -15.06 -46.64
CA TRP A 172 -14.27 -14.40 -47.92
C TRP A 172 -15.73 -13.98 -48.07
N THR A 173 -15.93 -12.70 -48.40
CA THR A 173 -17.22 -12.16 -48.82
C THR A 173 -17.18 -11.88 -50.31
N ASN A 174 -18.20 -12.35 -51.04
CA ASN A 174 -18.30 -12.08 -52.47
C ASN A 174 -18.48 -10.57 -52.72
N PRO A 175 -17.58 -9.90 -53.46
CA PRO A 175 -17.69 -8.46 -53.72
C PRO A 175 -18.90 -8.07 -54.57
N GLN A 176 -19.51 -9.03 -55.28
CA GLN A 176 -20.70 -8.81 -56.11
C GLN A 176 -22.01 -9.19 -55.38
N ASP A 177 -21.92 -9.95 -54.29
CA ASP A 177 -23.07 -10.38 -53.48
C ASP A 177 -22.64 -10.54 -52.02
N SER A 178 -22.85 -9.50 -51.21
CA SER A 178 -22.43 -9.50 -49.81
C SER A 178 -23.17 -10.53 -48.93
N THR A 179 -24.21 -11.19 -49.44
CA THR A 179 -24.89 -12.27 -48.72
C THR A 179 -24.14 -13.60 -48.81
N GLN A 180 -23.20 -13.71 -49.75
CA GLN A 180 -22.33 -14.88 -49.90
C GLN A 180 -21.03 -14.64 -49.14
N GLN A 181 -21.05 -15.03 -47.86
CA GLN A 181 -19.88 -15.05 -46.97
C GLN A 181 -19.50 -16.49 -46.66
N VAL A 182 -18.21 -16.76 -46.60
CA VAL A 182 -17.66 -18.09 -46.30
C VAL A 182 -16.55 -17.95 -45.28
N ASP A 183 -16.72 -18.61 -44.14
CA ASP A 183 -15.68 -18.73 -43.12
C ASP A 183 -15.04 -20.14 -43.19
N ASN A 184 -13.71 -20.20 -43.20
CA ASN A 184 -12.94 -21.43 -43.22
C ASN A 184 -12.82 -22.03 -41.81
N VAL A 185 -13.95 -22.47 -41.25
CA VAL A 185 -14.02 -23.04 -39.89
C VAL A 185 -13.92 -24.57 -39.88
N THR A 186 -13.80 -25.23 -41.04
CA THR A 186 -13.62 -26.69 -41.13
C THR A 186 -12.51 -27.21 -40.20
N PRO A 187 -11.32 -26.57 -40.09
CA PRO A 187 -10.28 -27.03 -39.16
C PRO A 187 -10.69 -26.96 -37.68
N CYS A 188 -11.58 -26.04 -37.32
CA CYS A 188 -12.03 -25.82 -35.96
C CYS A 188 -13.02 -26.89 -35.49
N GLN A 189 -13.75 -27.53 -36.41
CA GLN A 189 -14.84 -28.46 -36.09
C GLN A 189 -14.39 -29.67 -35.26
N THR A 190 -13.12 -30.07 -35.40
CA THR A 190 -12.50 -31.15 -34.61
C THR A 190 -12.59 -30.90 -33.10
N CYS A 191 -12.53 -29.63 -32.68
CA CYS A 191 -12.51 -29.24 -31.26
C CYS A 191 -13.75 -28.43 -30.85
N HIS A 192 -14.35 -27.67 -31.77
CA HIS A 192 -15.47 -26.76 -31.49
C HIS A 192 -16.84 -27.31 -31.92
N GLY A 193 -16.88 -28.53 -32.48
CA GLY A 193 -18.13 -29.17 -32.89
C GLY A 193 -18.62 -28.66 -34.23
N ASN A 194 -19.94 -28.72 -34.46
CA ASN A 194 -20.55 -28.40 -35.75
C ASN A 194 -20.77 -26.90 -35.91
N ILE A 195 -19.68 -26.14 -36.05
CA ILE A 195 -19.71 -24.71 -36.39
C ILE A 195 -19.61 -24.51 -37.91
N THR A 196 -20.23 -23.43 -38.38
CA THR A 196 -20.31 -23.03 -39.79
C THR A 196 -19.80 -21.62 -40.03
N SER A 197 -19.69 -20.80 -38.98
CA SER A 197 -19.12 -19.46 -38.99
C SER A 197 -18.31 -19.20 -37.72
N PHE A 198 -17.44 -18.18 -37.73
CA PHE A 198 -16.83 -17.70 -36.50
C PHE A 198 -17.85 -17.18 -35.48
N ASP A 199 -19.00 -16.68 -35.95
CA ASP A 199 -20.10 -16.20 -35.11
C ASP A 199 -20.72 -17.32 -34.25
N ASP A 200 -20.59 -18.59 -34.69
CA ASP A 200 -21.05 -19.74 -33.91
C ASP A 200 -20.18 -20.00 -32.66
N ILE A 201 -19.00 -19.38 -32.57
CA ILE A 201 -18.08 -19.50 -31.44
C ILE A 201 -18.43 -18.44 -30.39
N MET A 202 -19.50 -18.70 -29.65
CA MET A 202 -19.98 -17.79 -28.60
C MET A 202 -18.97 -17.63 -27.44
N ALA A 203 -18.86 -16.41 -26.93
CA ALA A 203 -18.15 -16.15 -25.69
C ALA A 203 -18.88 -16.76 -24.49
N LYS A 204 -18.15 -16.95 -23.38
CA LYS A 204 -18.70 -17.56 -22.16
C LYS A 204 -19.57 -16.62 -21.33
N LYS A 205 -19.44 -15.32 -21.56
CA LYS A 205 -20.07 -14.22 -20.83
C LYS A 205 -19.81 -12.92 -21.59
N ASP A 206 -20.55 -11.90 -21.22
CA ASP A 206 -20.32 -10.50 -21.58
C ASP A 206 -18.96 -10.05 -21.03
N TYR A 207 -18.01 -9.84 -21.93
CA TYR A 207 -16.66 -9.38 -21.62
C TYR A 207 -16.51 -7.89 -21.81
N ASP A 208 -17.15 -7.27 -22.79
CA ASP A 208 -17.02 -5.84 -23.07
C ASP A 208 -17.94 -4.94 -22.21
N GLY A 209 -18.93 -5.53 -21.57
CA GLY A 209 -19.84 -4.91 -20.60
C GLY A 209 -21.07 -4.25 -21.23
N ASP A 210 -21.46 -4.62 -22.45
CA ASP A 210 -22.60 -4.02 -23.16
C ASP A 210 -23.97 -4.60 -22.76
N GLY A 211 -23.98 -5.70 -22.00
CA GLY A 211 -25.16 -6.42 -21.52
C GLY A 211 -25.61 -7.60 -22.38
N VAL A 212 -24.87 -7.92 -23.44
CA VAL A 212 -25.13 -9.03 -24.38
C VAL A 212 -23.97 -10.01 -24.34
N ILE A 213 -24.24 -11.31 -24.58
CA ILE A 213 -23.18 -12.30 -24.78
C ILE A 213 -23.11 -12.57 -26.27
N GLU A 214 -21.99 -12.20 -26.89
CA GLU A 214 -21.80 -12.26 -28.34
C GLU A 214 -20.78 -13.33 -28.78
N SER A 215 -20.42 -13.34 -30.06
CA SER A 215 -19.32 -14.18 -30.54
C SER A 215 -18.01 -13.79 -29.86
N ALA A 216 -17.06 -14.71 -29.79
CA ALA A 216 -15.76 -14.42 -29.22
C ALA A 216 -15.03 -13.26 -29.95
N GLN A 217 -15.27 -13.07 -31.25
CA GLN A 217 -14.66 -11.97 -31.99
C GLN A 217 -15.34 -10.64 -31.70
N ASP A 218 -16.67 -10.61 -31.60
CA ASP A 218 -17.44 -9.39 -31.31
C ASP A 218 -17.12 -8.86 -29.92
N GLU A 219 -17.00 -9.72 -28.91
CA GLU A 219 -16.61 -9.33 -27.55
C GLU A 219 -15.21 -8.67 -27.49
N VAL A 220 -14.28 -9.15 -28.33
CA VAL A 220 -12.94 -8.52 -28.43
C VAL A 220 -13.01 -7.21 -29.21
N ALA A 221 -13.87 -7.12 -30.23
CA ALA A 221 -14.11 -5.90 -30.98
C ALA A 221 -14.76 -4.81 -30.10
N GLY A 222 -15.76 -5.15 -29.29
CA GLY A 222 -16.37 -4.25 -28.32
C GLY A 222 -15.39 -3.77 -27.24
N LEU A 223 -14.50 -4.65 -26.77
CA LEU A 223 -13.40 -4.25 -25.89
C LEU A 223 -12.41 -3.31 -26.56
N LEU A 224 -12.05 -3.54 -27.83
CA LEU A 224 -11.22 -2.61 -28.62
C LEU A 224 -11.89 -1.24 -28.69
N ASP A 225 -13.18 -1.20 -29.01
CA ASP A 225 -13.98 0.02 -29.04
C ASP A 225 -13.97 0.76 -27.71
N ASN A 226 -14.13 0.04 -26.59
CA ASN A 226 -14.11 0.62 -25.25
C ASN A 226 -12.75 1.22 -24.88
N VAL A 227 -11.65 0.56 -25.24
CA VAL A 227 -10.30 1.13 -25.08
C VAL A 227 -10.10 2.31 -26.02
N GLY A 228 -10.50 2.19 -27.29
CA GLY A 228 -10.35 3.21 -28.32
C GLY A 228 -11.02 4.53 -27.93
N LYS A 229 -12.25 4.47 -27.42
CA LYS A 229 -13.00 5.64 -26.94
C LYS A 229 -12.32 6.38 -25.78
N LEU A 230 -11.42 5.72 -25.05
CA LEU A 230 -10.62 6.33 -23.96
C LEU A 230 -9.26 6.88 -24.43
N LEU A 231 -8.91 6.65 -25.69
CA LEU A 231 -7.71 7.17 -26.33
C LEU A 231 -8.08 8.34 -27.26
N PRO A 232 -7.21 9.34 -27.46
CA PRO A 232 -7.48 10.42 -28.38
C PRO A 232 -7.66 9.94 -29.86
N PRO A 233 -8.65 10.47 -30.60
CA PRO A 233 -9.70 11.39 -30.16
C PRO A 233 -10.73 10.75 -29.21
N LEU A 234 -10.88 11.33 -28.02
CA LEU A 234 -11.74 10.77 -26.97
C LEU A 234 -13.19 10.66 -27.44
N GLY A 235 -13.81 9.53 -27.13
CA GLY A 235 -15.19 9.20 -27.54
C GLY A 235 -15.32 8.54 -28.91
N ASP A 236 -14.23 8.46 -29.70
CA ASP A 236 -14.19 7.73 -30.98
C ASP A 236 -13.44 6.41 -30.78
N PRO A 237 -13.97 5.26 -31.24
CA PRO A 237 -13.22 4.00 -31.19
C PRO A 237 -11.94 4.03 -32.05
N LYS A 238 -11.85 4.92 -33.06
CA LYS A 238 -10.66 5.07 -33.89
C LYS A 238 -9.59 5.89 -33.17
N VAL A 239 -8.50 5.20 -32.83
CA VAL A 239 -7.33 5.79 -32.19
C VAL A 239 -6.47 6.55 -33.20
N THR A 240 -5.93 7.70 -32.79
CA THR A 240 -4.87 8.42 -33.50
C THR A 240 -3.74 8.73 -32.53
N GLU A 241 -2.66 7.95 -32.61
CA GLU A 241 -1.52 8.09 -31.72
C GLU A 241 -0.77 9.40 -32.00
N SER A 242 -0.29 10.03 -30.93
CA SER A 242 0.51 11.24 -31.06
C SER A 242 1.48 11.40 -29.91
N SER A 243 2.45 12.31 -30.08
CA SER A 243 3.39 12.69 -29.03
C SER A 243 2.72 13.38 -27.83
N ALA A 244 1.44 13.73 -27.91
CA ALA A 244 0.68 14.34 -26.80
C ALA A 244 0.12 13.30 -25.81
N TYR A 245 0.24 12.00 -26.10
CA TYR A 245 -0.25 10.95 -25.23
C TYR A 245 0.53 10.91 -23.92
N THR A 246 -0.16 10.68 -22.80
CA THR A 246 0.49 10.36 -21.52
C THR A 246 1.18 9.00 -21.60
N PRO A 247 2.13 8.69 -20.68
CA PRO A 247 2.76 7.36 -20.64
C PRO A 247 1.75 6.20 -20.53
N VAL A 248 0.64 6.40 -19.82
CA VAL A 248 -0.44 5.40 -19.70
C VAL A 248 -1.17 5.23 -21.02
N GLN A 249 -1.49 6.34 -21.69
CA GLN A 249 -2.15 6.32 -22.99
C GLN A 249 -1.30 5.66 -24.07
N LEU A 250 0.00 5.92 -24.09
CA LEU A 250 0.93 5.23 -24.99
C LEU A 250 0.86 3.70 -24.78
N LYS A 251 1.07 3.23 -23.54
CA LYS A 251 1.00 1.81 -23.21
C LYS A 251 -0.33 1.14 -23.58
N ALA A 252 -1.45 1.81 -23.31
CA ALA A 252 -2.75 1.29 -23.68
C ALA A 252 -2.97 1.30 -25.21
N ALA A 253 -2.50 2.33 -25.91
CA ALA A 253 -2.53 2.40 -27.36
C ALA A 253 -1.67 1.32 -28.02
N TYR A 254 -0.52 0.96 -27.41
CA TYR A 254 0.28 -0.16 -27.90
C TYR A 254 -0.52 -1.46 -27.87
N ASN A 255 -1.21 -1.77 -26.77
CA ASN A 255 -2.05 -2.96 -26.67
C ASN A 255 -3.24 -2.92 -27.63
N TYR A 256 -3.88 -1.75 -27.79
CA TYR A 256 -4.95 -1.56 -28.76
C TYR A 256 -4.44 -1.90 -30.17
N GLU A 257 -3.32 -1.33 -30.59
CA GLU A 257 -2.71 -1.64 -31.88
C GLU A 257 -2.20 -3.08 -31.97
N PHE A 258 -1.75 -3.68 -30.86
CA PHE A 258 -1.34 -5.08 -30.82
C PHE A 258 -2.51 -6.02 -31.15
N VAL A 259 -3.64 -5.88 -30.45
CA VAL A 259 -4.82 -6.74 -30.67
C VAL A 259 -5.46 -6.45 -32.03
N LYS A 260 -5.54 -5.18 -32.43
CA LYS A 260 -6.07 -4.77 -33.73
C LYS A 260 -5.23 -5.28 -34.90
N ASN A 261 -3.89 -5.17 -34.82
CA ASN A 261 -2.99 -5.63 -35.89
C ASN A 261 -2.80 -7.15 -35.91
N ASP A 262 -3.06 -7.86 -34.81
CA ASP A 262 -3.19 -9.32 -34.82
C ASP A 262 -4.31 -9.74 -35.78
N GLY A 263 -5.43 -9.00 -35.76
CA GLY A 263 -6.51 -9.11 -36.75
C GLY A 263 -7.40 -10.34 -36.57
N SER A 264 -7.10 -11.24 -35.63
CA SER A 264 -7.91 -12.41 -35.36
C SER A 264 -9.08 -12.13 -34.41
N TYR A 265 -9.13 -10.94 -33.80
CA TYR A 265 -10.10 -10.57 -32.76
C TYR A 265 -10.19 -11.64 -31.65
N GLY A 266 -9.03 -12.15 -31.23
CA GLY A 266 -8.94 -13.13 -30.15
C GLY A 266 -8.99 -14.60 -30.60
N VAL A 267 -9.21 -14.93 -31.88
CA VAL A 267 -9.16 -16.34 -32.32
C VAL A 267 -7.77 -16.95 -32.07
N HIS A 268 -6.67 -16.21 -32.28
CA HIS A 268 -5.34 -16.72 -31.94
C HIS A 268 -5.19 -16.98 -30.44
N ASN A 269 -5.68 -16.06 -29.60
CA ASN A 269 -5.55 -16.16 -28.15
C ASN A 269 -6.59 -15.30 -27.40
N PHE A 270 -7.82 -15.83 -27.25
CA PHE A 270 -8.98 -15.09 -26.75
C PHE A 270 -8.77 -14.52 -25.34
N GLN A 271 -8.35 -15.38 -24.41
CA GLN A 271 -8.06 -14.96 -23.04
C GLN A 271 -6.98 -13.88 -22.99
N TYR A 272 -5.94 -13.96 -23.81
CA TYR A 272 -4.86 -12.96 -23.79
C TYR A 272 -5.36 -11.62 -24.33
N ALA A 273 -6.03 -11.60 -25.49
CA ALA A 273 -6.59 -10.40 -26.09
C ALA A 273 -7.59 -9.69 -25.15
N VAL A 274 -8.56 -10.44 -24.61
CA VAL A 274 -9.56 -9.91 -23.67
C VAL A 274 -8.90 -9.29 -22.44
N ASN A 275 -7.96 -9.99 -21.82
CA ASN A 275 -7.35 -9.51 -20.58
C ASN A 275 -6.40 -8.33 -20.85
N LEU A 276 -5.68 -8.30 -21.98
CA LEU A 276 -4.88 -7.14 -22.39
C LEU A 276 -5.73 -5.87 -22.54
N LEU A 277 -6.87 -5.96 -23.23
CA LEU A 277 -7.75 -4.81 -23.42
C LEU A 277 -8.39 -4.36 -22.11
N LYS A 278 -8.78 -5.30 -21.25
CA LYS A 278 -9.32 -4.97 -19.92
C LYS A 278 -8.32 -4.25 -19.02
N VAL A 279 -7.05 -4.69 -18.98
CA VAL A 279 -6.03 -3.98 -18.20
C VAL A 279 -5.70 -2.61 -18.80
N SER A 280 -5.72 -2.47 -20.13
CA SER A 280 -5.56 -1.18 -20.81
C SER A 280 -6.71 -0.22 -20.50
N TYR A 281 -7.96 -0.69 -20.57
CA TYR A 281 -9.14 0.09 -20.19
C TYR A 281 -9.03 0.62 -18.76
N GLU A 282 -8.71 -0.26 -17.81
CA GLU A 282 -8.61 0.13 -16.40
C GLU A 282 -7.49 1.14 -16.15
N ALA A 283 -6.31 0.93 -16.76
CA ALA A 283 -5.21 1.88 -16.66
C ALA A 283 -5.60 3.27 -17.18
N LEU A 284 -6.36 3.33 -18.28
CA LEU A 284 -6.86 4.60 -18.83
C LEU A 284 -7.87 5.29 -17.91
N THR A 285 -8.77 4.54 -17.26
CA THR A 285 -9.78 5.12 -16.36
C THR A 285 -9.22 5.57 -15.01
N THR A 286 -8.19 4.90 -14.50
CA THR A 286 -7.54 5.22 -13.22
C THR A 286 -6.44 6.27 -13.36
N GLY A 287 -5.90 6.44 -14.56
CA GLY A 287 -4.82 7.39 -14.84
C GLY A 287 -3.45 6.93 -14.32
N SER A 288 -3.34 5.71 -13.78
CA SER A 288 -2.08 5.15 -13.28
C SER A 288 -1.85 3.73 -13.80
N ILE A 289 -0.56 3.40 -13.91
CA ILE A 289 -0.08 2.03 -14.16
C ILE A 289 0.36 1.52 -12.79
N GLY A 290 -0.49 0.78 -12.08
CA GLY A 290 -0.11 0.18 -10.80
C GLY A 290 -0.80 0.79 -9.58
N ALA A 291 -0.01 1.22 -8.59
CA ALA A 291 -0.53 1.54 -7.27
C ALA A 291 -1.50 2.73 -7.29
N GLY A 292 -2.55 2.62 -6.49
CA GLY A 292 -3.33 3.76 -6.06
C GLY A 292 -2.57 4.61 -5.03
N THR A 293 -3.19 5.70 -4.62
CA THR A 293 -2.58 6.70 -3.73
C THR A 293 -3.33 6.75 -2.41
N ILE A 294 -2.61 6.86 -1.30
CA ILE A 294 -3.20 7.22 -0.01
C ILE A 294 -3.66 8.68 -0.12
N THR A 295 -4.97 8.92 -0.02
CA THR A 295 -5.57 10.25 -0.18
C THR A 295 -5.74 10.96 1.15
N SER A 296 -5.80 10.22 2.25
CA SER A 296 -6.00 10.80 3.58
C SER A 296 -5.51 9.86 4.68
N ILE A 297 -4.85 10.42 5.69
CA ILE A 297 -4.58 9.78 6.98
C ILE A 297 -4.98 10.75 8.08
N THR A 298 -6.08 10.48 8.78
CA THR A 298 -6.64 11.39 9.79
C THR A 298 -6.94 10.69 11.09
N ASP A 299 -6.83 11.44 12.18
CA ASP A 299 -7.25 11.02 13.51
C ASP A 299 -8.71 10.53 13.55
N VAL A 300 -9.00 9.55 14.41
CA VAL A 300 -10.37 9.07 14.63
C VAL A 300 -11.01 9.95 15.70
N PRO A 301 -12.16 10.60 15.43
CA PRO A 301 -12.74 11.53 16.39
C PRO A 301 -13.30 10.80 17.62
N ASN A 302 -13.16 11.43 18.79
CA ASN A 302 -13.70 10.98 20.08
C ASN A 302 -13.21 9.60 20.52
N ASP A 303 -11.93 9.28 20.28
CA ASP A 303 -11.27 8.12 20.86
C ASP A 303 -10.13 8.54 21.80
N GLN A 304 -9.53 7.55 22.49
CA GLN A 304 -8.34 7.77 23.33
C GLN A 304 -7.05 7.75 22.49
N GLY A 305 -7.16 8.17 21.23
CA GLY A 305 -6.12 8.01 20.21
C GLY A 305 -5.85 6.54 19.83
N LYS A 306 -4.60 6.34 19.42
CA LYS A 306 -3.92 5.13 18.96
C LYS A 306 -4.39 4.61 17.63
N LYS A 307 -5.18 5.37 16.90
CA LYS A 307 -5.74 4.95 15.63
C LYS A 307 -5.86 6.12 14.69
N VAL A 308 -5.73 5.81 13.40
CA VAL A 308 -6.01 6.74 12.31
C VAL A 308 -6.90 6.03 11.29
N ARG A 309 -7.73 6.80 10.62
CA ARG A 309 -8.41 6.38 9.39
C ARG A 309 -7.46 6.63 8.23
N VAL A 310 -7.17 5.57 7.47
CA VAL A 310 -6.42 5.65 6.21
C VAL A 310 -7.41 5.47 5.08
N ILE A 311 -7.34 6.35 4.08
CA ILE A 311 -8.18 6.34 2.87
C ILE A 311 -7.27 6.29 1.65
N TRP A 312 -7.58 5.44 0.67
CA TRP A 312 -6.80 5.30 -0.56
C TRP A 312 -7.66 5.02 -1.79
N THR A 313 -7.16 5.44 -2.96
CA THR A 313 -7.79 5.13 -4.24
C THR A 313 -7.56 3.68 -4.66
N LYS A 314 -8.49 3.17 -5.46
CA LYS A 314 -8.39 1.88 -6.14
C LYS A 314 -7.05 1.73 -6.89
N PHE A 315 -6.46 0.54 -6.85
CA PHE A 315 -5.28 0.19 -7.64
C PHE A 315 -5.73 -0.36 -9.01
N GLY A 316 -4.93 -0.17 -10.05
CA GLY A 316 -5.29 -0.57 -11.42
C GLY A 316 -5.53 -2.08 -11.64
N GLY A 317 -5.10 -2.94 -10.71
CA GLY A 317 -5.35 -4.39 -10.77
C GLY A 317 -6.64 -4.87 -10.10
N ASP A 318 -7.42 -3.98 -9.49
CA ASP A 318 -8.60 -4.33 -8.69
C ASP A 318 -9.84 -4.50 -9.57
N GLY A 319 -10.49 -5.66 -9.48
CA GLY A 319 -11.68 -5.99 -10.29
C GLY A 319 -11.40 -6.28 -11.76
N VAL A 320 -10.12 -6.35 -12.18
CA VAL A 320 -9.74 -6.49 -13.59
C VAL A 320 -8.88 -7.71 -13.82
N GLY A 321 -9.26 -8.52 -14.82
CA GLY A 321 -8.54 -9.71 -15.28
C GLY A 321 -8.91 -11.01 -14.54
N VAL A 322 -8.23 -12.12 -14.90
CA VAL A 322 -8.41 -13.44 -14.25
C VAL A 322 -7.67 -13.60 -12.92
N ASN A 323 -6.76 -12.69 -12.61
CA ASN A 323 -6.04 -12.63 -11.33
C ASN A 323 -6.10 -11.20 -10.76
N PRO A 324 -7.30 -10.71 -10.41
CA PRO A 324 -7.47 -9.38 -9.87
C PRO A 324 -6.87 -9.28 -8.46
N ILE A 325 -6.69 -8.05 -7.99
CA ILE A 325 -6.43 -7.80 -6.57
C ILE A 325 -7.57 -8.40 -5.76
N GLN A 326 -7.22 -9.21 -4.76
CA GLN A 326 -8.15 -9.88 -3.86
C GLN A 326 -8.30 -9.12 -2.55
N LEU A 327 -7.23 -8.48 -2.08
CA LEU A 327 -7.21 -7.68 -0.86
C LEU A 327 -6.13 -6.59 -0.91
N TYR A 328 -6.37 -5.53 -0.17
CA TYR A 328 -5.39 -4.51 0.17
C TYR A 328 -4.78 -4.84 1.52
N ALA A 329 -3.47 -4.89 1.59
CA ALA A 329 -2.69 -5.02 2.83
C ALA A 329 -2.21 -3.64 3.27
N LEU A 330 -2.43 -3.32 4.55
CA LEU A 330 -2.00 -2.08 5.16
C LEU A 330 -0.73 -2.34 5.98
N TRP A 331 0.32 -1.58 5.69
CA TRP A 331 1.61 -1.65 6.37
C TRP A 331 1.85 -0.37 7.14
N ARG A 332 2.37 -0.50 8.37
CA ARG A 332 2.76 0.62 9.22
C ARG A 332 4.24 0.51 9.55
N ARG A 333 5.00 1.58 9.33
CA ARG A 333 6.42 1.62 9.70
C ARG A 333 6.58 1.67 11.22
N VAL A 334 7.58 0.94 11.73
CA VAL A 334 7.96 0.91 13.14
C VAL A 334 9.17 1.80 13.35
N ASP A 335 8.92 3.03 13.77
CA ASP A 335 9.94 4.02 14.10
C ASP A 335 10.26 3.95 15.61
N ASP A 336 10.96 2.89 16.03
CA ASP A 336 11.38 2.75 17.43
C ASP A 336 12.52 3.74 17.78
N ARG A 337 12.34 4.55 18.83
CA ARG A 337 13.39 5.44 19.40
C ARG A 337 14.21 4.77 20.50
N THR A 338 13.82 3.57 20.93
CA THR A 338 14.56 2.77 21.90
C THR A 338 15.40 1.73 21.17
N ASN A 339 16.72 1.81 21.37
CA ASN A 339 17.67 0.88 20.78
C ASN A 339 17.33 -0.58 21.15
N GLY A 340 16.92 -1.33 20.13
CA GLY A 340 17.32 -2.70 19.79
C GLY A 340 17.53 -3.74 20.89
N THR A 341 16.80 -4.86 20.77
CA THR A 341 17.33 -6.22 20.99
C THR A 341 16.52 -7.24 20.18
N ASP A 342 17.24 -8.15 19.52
CA ASP A 342 16.81 -9.29 18.69
C ASP A 342 16.03 -9.04 17.39
N ARG A 343 16.80 -8.70 16.33
CA ARG A 343 16.35 -8.68 14.93
C ARG A 343 16.62 -9.99 14.16
N LYS A 344 17.08 -11.06 14.82
CA LYS A 344 17.56 -12.28 14.14
C LYS A 344 16.45 -13.10 13.47
N ASP A 345 15.20 -12.92 13.90
CA ASP A 345 14.06 -13.72 13.44
C ASP A 345 13.08 -12.95 12.54
N ILE A 346 13.40 -11.70 12.16
CA ILE A 346 12.53 -10.89 11.28
C ILE A 346 12.97 -11.10 9.82
N PRO A 347 12.07 -11.58 8.94
CA PRO A 347 12.38 -11.73 7.52
C PRO A 347 12.76 -10.40 6.86
N VAL A 348 13.80 -10.44 6.02
CA VAL A 348 14.29 -9.29 5.25
C VAL A 348 13.94 -9.49 3.78
N TYR A 349 13.37 -8.46 3.16
CA TYR A 349 13.02 -8.43 1.75
C TYR A 349 13.53 -7.14 1.11
N GLU A 350 13.78 -7.19 -0.21
CA GLU A 350 14.23 -6.00 -0.96
C GLU A 350 13.12 -4.96 -1.10
N SER A 351 11.88 -5.42 -1.20
CA SER A 351 10.68 -4.57 -1.31
C SER A 351 9.44 -5.27 -0.77
N LEU A 352 8.36 -4.53 -0.57
CA LEU A 352 7.07 -5.12 -0.16
C LEU A 352 6.53 -6.09 -1.23
N GLU A 353 6.86 -5.86 -2.50
CA GLU A 353 6.48 -6.72 -3.63
C GLU A 353 7.11 -8.12 -3.58
N SER A 354 8.25 -8.25 -2.90
CA SER A 354 8.94 -9.54 -2.71
C SER A 354 8.47 -10.32 -1.48
N VAL A 355 7.55 -9.76 -0.69
CA VAL A 355 6.97 -10.45 0.48
C VAL A 355 6.00 -11.54 -0.01
N PRO A 356 6.17 -12.81 0.41
CA PRO A 356 5.29 -13.89 -0.01
C PRO A 356 3.92 -13.78 0.66
N LEU A 357 2.87 -14.21 -0.04
CA LEU A 357 1.47 -14.02 0.38
C LEU A 357 1.19 -14.58 1.78
N ASN A 358 1.82 -15.70 2.15
CA ASN A 358 1.64 -16.35 3.44
C ASN A 358 2.05 -15.50 4.64
N LEU A 359 3.02 -14.58 4.46
CA LEU A 359 3.44 -13.62 5.48
C LEU A 359 2.50 -12.41 5.57
N ILE A 360 1.76 -12.12 4.50
CA ILE A 360 0.80 -11.01 4.43
C ILE A 360 -0.60 -11.45 4.89
N THR A 361 -0.93 -12.75 4.77
CA THR A 361 -2.11 -13.36 5.38
C THR A 361 -1.93 -13.62 6.89
N ALA A 362 -0.80 -13.23 7.47
CA ALA A 362 -0.52 -13.39 8.88
C ALA A 362 -1.35 -12.41 9.73
N GLN A 363 -1.47 -12.70 11.03
CA GLN A 363 -2.21 -11.86 11.97
C GLN A 363 -1.59 -10.45 12.06
N ALA A 364 -2.43 -9.45 12.36
CA ALA A 364 -1.96 -8.08 12.62
C ALA A 364 -0.79 -8.08 13.61
N GLY A 365 0.29 -7.37 13.26
CA GLY A 365 1.55 -7.36 14.01
C GLY A 365 2.66 -8.26 13.44
N ALA A 366 2.42 -8.98 12.34
CA ALA A 366 3.49 -9.62 11.57
C ALA A 366 4.50 -8.58 11.08
N ARG A 367 5.80 -8.92 11.10
CA ARG A 367 6.89 -7.97 10.87
C ARG A 367 7.78 -8.36 9.71
N VAL A 368 8.17 -7.37 8.90
CA VAL A 368 9.16 -7.52 7.83
C VAL A 368 10.13 -6.35 7.83
N MET A 369 11.37 -6.62 7.42
CA MET A 369 12.40 -5.60 7.19
C MET A 369 12.49 -5.29 5.69
N ILE A 370 12.24 -4.04 5.31
CA ILE A 370 12.34 -3.55 3.93
C ILE A 370 13.28 -2.36 3.92
N ASP A 371 14.36 -2.42 3.13
CA ASP A 371 15.36 -1.34 3.02
C ASP A 371 15.83 -0.78 4.39
N GLY A 372 16.14 -1.69 5.32
CA GLY A 372 16.59 -1.34 6.67
C GLY A 372 15.50 -0.74 7.59
N GLN A 373 14.27 -0.58 7.11
CA GLN A 373 13.12 -0.12 7.88
C GLN A 373 12.25 -1.30 8.31
N LEU A 374 11.76 -1.27 9.55
CA LEU A 374 10.86 -2.27 10.09
C LEU A 374 9.42 -1.88 9.78
N TRP A 375 8.63 -2.81 9.25
CA TRP A 375 7.22 -2.62 8.92
C TRP A 375 6.37 -3.69 9.61
N ASP A 376 5.30 -3.25 10.26
CA ASP A 376 4.24 -4.10 10.81
C ASP A 376 3.09 -4.20 9.81
N PHE A 377 2.54 -5.40 9.64
CA PHE A 377 1.23 -5.59 9.01
C PHE A 377 0.15 -5.08 9.95
N ALA A 378 -0.59 -4.05 9.51
CA ALA A 378 -1.57 -3.33 10.33
C ALA A 378 -3.01 -3.81 10.12
N GLY A 379 -3.32 -4.42 8.97
CA GLY A 379 -4.65 -4.89 8.63
C GLY A 379 -4.83 -5.16 7.14
N SER A 380 -6.03 -5.57 6.75
CA SER A 380 -6.37 -5.79 5.35
C SER A 380 -7.84 -5.51 5.03
N VAL A 381 -8.09 -5.02 3.82
CA VAL A 381 -9.45 -4.79 3.30
C VAL A 381 -9.66 -5.62 2.03
N PRO A 382 -10.74 -6.43 1.94
CA PRO A 382 -11.07 -7.14 0.71
C PRO A 382 -11.31 -6.18 -0.44
N ALA A 383 -10.73 -6.49 -1.60
CA ALA A 383 -10.96 -5.73 -2.82
C ALA A 383 -12.36 -6.05 -3.38
N SER A 384 -13.07 -5.01 -3.82
CA SER A 384 -14.44 -5.09 -4.33
C SER A 384 -14.68 -4.15 -5.52
N ALA A 385 -13.61 -3.76 -6.21
CA ALA A 385 -13.63 -2.80 -7.33
C ALA A 385 -14.23 -1.43 -6.99
N GLN A 386 -14.22 -1.01 -5.72
CA GLN A 386 -14.67 0.32 -5.30
C GLN A 386 -13.66 1.38 -5.73
N LYS A 387 -14.14 2.61 -5.98
CA LYS A 387 -13.26 3.74 -6.37
C LYS A 387 -12.29 4.15 -5.26
N GLU A 388 -12.71 3.98 -4.01
CA GLU A 388 -11.96 4.35 -2.82
C GLU A 388 -12.22 3.32 -1.72
N TYR A 389 -11.23 3.12 -0.86
CA TYR A 389 -11.27 2.24 0.29
C TYR A 389 -10.85 3.00 1.54
N SER A 390 -11.27 2.49 2.71
CA SER A 390 -10.80 3.01 3.99
C SER A 390 -10.70 1.92 5.04
N ASP A 391 -9.78 2.09 5.99
CA ASP A 391 -9.69 1.27 7.19
C ASP A 391 -9.23 2.10 8.41
N ILE A 392 -9.53 1.61 9.61
CA ILE A 392 -9.02 2.19 10.86
C ILE A 392 -7.87 1.31 11.37
N VAL A 393 -6.68 1.88 11.34
CA VAL A 393 -5.44 1.17 11.71
C VAL A 393 -4.82 1.74 12.97
N PRO A 394 -4.18 0.90 13.80
CA PRO A 394 -3.53 1.37 15.01
C PRO A 394 -2.26 2.17 14.70
N THR A 395 -1.99 3.22 15.46
CA THR A 395 -0.69 3.91 15.56
C THR A 395 0.12 3.33 16.73
N LEU A 396 1.44 3.55 16.73
CA LEU A 396 2.30 3.12 17.84
C LEU A 396 2.29 4.11 19.02
N PHE A 397 2.03 5.38 18.72
CA PHE A 397 2.09 6.49 19.67
C PHE A 397 1.03 7.53 19.34
N ASP A 398 0.56 8.21 20.38
CA ASP A 398 -0.34 9.35 20.26
C ASP A 398 0.40 10.66 20.25
N SER A 399 -0.07 11.56 19.40
CA SER A 399 0.21 12.98 19.54
C SER A 399 -0.55 13.49 20.76
N THR A 400 0.16 14.20 21.63
CA THR A 400 -0.40 14.74 22.87
C THR A 400 0.08 16.17 23.04
N LYS A 401 -0.69 16.98 23.78
CA LYS A 401 -0.25 18.34 24.13
C LYS A 401 1.09 18.33 24.87
N ALA A 402 1.31 17.31 25.71
CA ALA A 402 2.50 17.20 26.54
C ALA A 402 3.76 16.74 25.78
N LYS A 403 3.63 15.85 24.79
CA LYS A 403 4.79 15.19 24.14
C LYS A 403 4.98 15.57 22.66
N GLY A 404 4.09 16.39 22.10
CA GLY A 404 4.16 16.84 20.71
C GLY A 404 3.56 15.86 19.71
N MET A 405 3.79 16.11 18.42
CA MET A 405 3.21 15.33 17.32
C MET A 405 4.05 14.07 17.00
N TYR A 406 3.37 12.93 16.88
CA TYR A 406 3.97 11.65 16.51
C TYR A 406 3.36 11.14 15.21
N TRP A 407 4.11 11.26 14.12
CA TRP A 407 3.70 10.78 12.80
C TRP A 407 3.91 9.27 12.67
N SER A 408 2.89 8.59 12.18
CA SER A 408 2.93 7.19 11.76
C SER A 408 2.93 7.14 10.23
N VAL A 409 3.83 6.34 9.65
CA VAL A 409 3.96 6.18 8.19
C VAL A 409 3.30 4.89 7.74
N PHE A 410 2.52 4.96 6.66
CA PHE A 410 1.76 3.85 6.10
C PHE A 410 2.06 3.61 4.63
N ARG A 411 1.83 2.37 4.18
CA ARG A 411 1.80 1.95 2.78
C ARG A 411 0.66 0.98 2.55
N ILE A 412 0.12 0.95 1.34
CA ILE A 412 -0.94 0.03 0.93
C ILE A 412 -0.40 -0.88 -0.18
N SER A 413 -0.51 -2.19 -0.04
CA SER A 413 -0.16 -3.15 -1.09
C SER A 413 -1.41 -3.84 -1.64
N GLY A 414 -1.56 -3.88 -2.95
CA GLY A 414 -2.60 -4.68 -3.60
C GLY A 414 -2.11 -6.12 -3.78
N LEU A 415 -2.83 -7.12 -3.25
CA LEU A 415 -2.42 -8.53 -3.33
C LEU A 415 -3.22 -9.31 -4.36
N THR A 416 -2.55 -10.16 -5.13
CA THR A 416 -3.19 -11.07 -6.09
C THR A 416 -2.79 -12.52 -5.80
N LYS A 417 -3.32 -13.47 -6.55
CA LYS A 417 -2.93 -14.88 -6.40
C LYS A 417 -1.49 -15.10 -6.88
N ILE A 418 -1.09 -14.48 -8.02
CA ILE A 418 0.21 -14.65 -8.67
C ILE A 418 0.58 -13.40 -9.51
N PRO A 419 1.54 -12.55 -9.10
CA PRO A 419 2.36 -12.61 -7.89
C PRO A 419 1.58 -12.23 -6.62
N ALA A 420 2.11 -12.62 -5.45
CA ALA A 420 1.48 -12.35 -4.16
C ALA A 420 1.14 -10.88 -3.94
N VAL A 421 2.01 -9.98 -4.40
CA VAL A 421 1.85 -8.53 -4.31
C VAL A 421 1.91 -7.98 -5.73
N TYR A 422 0.86 -7.28 -6.14
CA TYR A 422 0.79 -6.58 -7.42
C TYR A 422 1.70 -5.35 -7.42
N THR A 423 1.53 -4.49 -6.41
CA THR A 423 2.26 -3.23 -6.27
C THR A 423 1.95 -2.62 -4.90
N THR A 424 2.72 -1.61 -4.50
CA THR A 424 2.55 -0.87 -3.25
C THR A 424 2.50 0.63 -3.49
N SER A 425 1.65 1.34 -2.76
CA SER A 425 1.56 2.80 -2.78
C SER A 425 2.88 3.45 -2.32
N ALA A 426 3.08 4.69 -2.74
CA ALA A 426 4.03 5.56 -2.05
C ALA A 426 3.69 5.65 -0.54
N PRO A 427 4.68 5.83 0.34
CA PRO A 427 4.42 6.04 1.75
C PRO A 427 3.75 7.39 1.99
N ASP A 428 2.80 7.43 2.91
CA ASP A 428 2.23 8.67 3.44
C ASP A 428 2.14 8.59 4.98
N SER A 429 1.90 9.72 5.64
CA SER A 429 1.89 9.78 7.10
C SER A 429 0.74 10.60 7.68
N GLY A 430 0.27 10.16 8.84
CA GLY A 430 -0.67 10.91 9.68
C GLY A 430 -0.40 10.63 11.14
N TYR A 431 -1.20 11.18 12.03
CA TYR A 431 -1.02 11.04 13.47
C TYR A 431 -2.37 10.90 14.17
N SER A 432 -2.39 10.10 15.24
CA SER A 432 -3.51 10.05 16.18
C SER A 432 -3.34 11.12 17.25
N VAL A 433 -4.45 11.61 17.80
CA VAL A 433 -4.46 12.56 18.92
C VAL A 433 -5.37 11.99 19.99
N ASP A 434 -4.83 11.83 21.20
CA ASP A 434 -5.68 11.60 22.36
C ASP A 434 -6.21 12.95 22.86
N ASN A 435 -7.49 13.21 22.58
CA ASN A 435 -8.18 14.45 22.93
C ASN A 435 -9.32 14.24 23.94
N LEU A 436 -9.46 13.03 24.50
CA LEU A 436 -10.53 12.71 25.42
C LEU A 436 -10.08 12.91 26.87
N SER A 437 -10.61 13.94 27.52
CA SER A 437 -10.33 14.18 28.94
C SER A 437 -10.89 13.06 29.83
N PRO A 438 -10.23 12.76 30.98
CA PRO A 438 -10.78 11.88 32.00
C PRO A 438 -12.13 12.38 32.55
N MET A 439 -12.86 11.48 33.21
CA MET A 439 -14.04 11.87 33.98
C MET A 439 -13.71 12.84 35.11
N VAL A 440 -14.63 13.77 35.34
CA VAL A 440 -14.56 14.73 36.46
C VAL A 440 -14.60 13.97 37.80
N PRO A 441 -13.74 14.33 38.78
CA PRO A 441 -13.84 13.78 40.13
C PRO A 441 -15.23 14.04 40.75
N GLY A 442 -15.96 12.96 41.03
CA GLY A 442 -17.32 13.01 41.59
C GLY A 442 -17.36 12.78 43.10
N ASP A 443 -18.52 13.09 43.71
CA ASP A 443 -18.85 12.82 45.12
C ASP A 443 -17.78 13.30 46.11
N ILE A 444 -17.31 14.54 45.90
CA ILE A 444 -16.28 15.13 46.74
C ILE A 444 -16.90 15.50 48.10
N ILE A 445 -16.30 14.98 49.15
CA ILE A 445 -16.69 15.25 50.53
C ILE A 445 -15.48 15.88 51.23
N ALA A 446 -15.71 17.06 51.81
CA ALA A 446 -14.77 17.72 52.72
C ALA A 446 -15.24 17.55 54.15
N THR A 447 -14.34 17.09 55.03
CA THR A 447 -14.61 16.93 56.46
C THR A 447 -13.53 17.58 57.29
N GLU A 448 -13.92 18.23 58.38
CA GLU A 448 -12.99 18.74 59.38
C GLU A 448 -12.51 17.59 60.28
N THR A 449 -11.21 17.57 60.59
CA THR A 449 -10.58 16.64 61.52
C THR A 449 -9.64 17.40 62.46
N GLU A 450 -9.17 16.78 63.55
CA GLU A 450 -8.20 17.40 64.48
C GLU A 450 -6.90 17.87 63.78
N THR A 451 -6.59 17.32 62.60
CA THR A 451 -5.37 17.58 61.82
C THR A 451 -5.58 18.50 60.60
N GLY A 452 -6.80 19.02 60.40
CA GLY A 452 -7.14 19.90 59.27
C GLY A 452 -8.32 19.38 58.44
N ALA A 453 -8.41 19.84 57.19
CA ALA A 453 -9.48 19.45 56.26
C ALA A 453 -9.10 18.19 55.47
N VAL A 454 -9.96 17.17 55.51
CA VAL A 454 -9.79 15.93 54.75
C VAL A 454 -10.80 15.90 53.61
N LEU A 455 -10.30 15.81 52.39
CA LEU A 455 -11.06 15.65 51.15
C LEU A 455 -11.03 14.19 50.72
N ASN A 456 -12.18 13.61 50.38
CA ASN A 456 -12.30 12.30 49.73
C ASN A 456 -13.23 12.41 48.52
N TRP A 457 -12.99 11.62 47.48
CA TRP A 457 -13.79 11.63 46.25
C TRP A 457 -13.74 10.29 45.53
N ASN A 458 -14.58 10.14 44.50
CA ASN A 458 -14.59 8.96 43.65
C ASN A 458 -13.52 9.04 42.56
N LYS A 459 -12.80 7.94 42.35
CA LYS A 459 -11.76 7.86 41.31
C LYS A 459 -12.39 7.66 39.93
N PRO A 460 -11.92 8.36 38.88
CA PRO A 460 -12.31 8.08 37.50
C PRO A 460 -12.03 6.62 37.11
N VAL A 461 -12.90 6.05 36.29
CA VAL A 461 -12.77 4.67 35.77
C VAL A 461 -11.91 4.60 34.50
N ASP A 462 -11.49 5.75 33.98
CA ASP A 462 -10.70 5.88 32.77
C ASP A 462 -9.36 5.14 32.90
N LYS A 463 -9.03 4.30 31.92
CA LYS A 463 -7.85 3.42 31.96
C LYS A 463 -6.52 4.17 31.91
N ASP A 464 -6.56 5.37 31.39
CA ASP A 464 -5.46 6.30 31.19
C ASP A 464 -5.41 7.41 32.26
N PHE A 465 -6.23 7.33 33.31
CA PHE A 465 -6.12 8.22 34.47
C PHE A 465 -4.70 8.23 35.04
N ASN A 466 -4.19 9.43 35.30
CA ASN A 466 -2.85 9.67 35.80
C ASN A 466 -2.86 10.27 37.23
N TYR A 467 -3.40 11.48 37.41
CA TYR A 467 -3.43 12.15 38.74
C TYR A 467 -4.59 13.15 38.89
N PHE A 468 -4.81 13.61 40.13
CA PHE A 468 -5.72 14.71 40.47
C PHE A 468 -4.98 16.00 40.78
N ALA A 469 -5.52 17.13 40.36
CA ALA A 469 -5.15 18.47 40.81
C ALA A 469 -6.21 18.98 41.80
N ILE A 470 -5.77 19.44 42.97
CA ILE A 470 -6.59 20.09 43.99
C ILE A 470 -6.36 21.58 43.92
N TYR A 471 -7.43 22.34 43.73
CA TYR A 471 -7.41 23.80 43.78
C TYR A 471 -8.11 24.28 45.04
N ARG A 472 -7.59 25.35 45.64
CA ARG A 472 -8.05 25.89 46.91
C ARG A 472 -8.13 27.41 46.85
N SER A 473 -9.18 27.97 47.42
CA SER A 473 -9.32 29.41 47.64
C SER A 473 -10.01 29.72 48.96
N THR A 474 -9.87 30.95 49.44
CA THR A 474 -10.70 31.54 50.51
C THR A 474 -11.85 32.37 49.97
N THR A 475 -11.97 32.47 48.63
CA THR A 475 -13.04 33.20 47.94
C THR A 475 -14.01 32.20 47.32
N SER A 476 -15.30 32.33 47.65
CA SER A 476 -16.35 31.51 47.02
C SER A 476 -16.47 31.81 45.54
N GLY A 477 -16.74 30.77 44.74
CA GLY A 477 -16.92 30.90 43.29
C GLY A 477 -15.62 31.14 42.54
N PHE A 478 -14.46 30.87 43.16
CA PHE A 478 -13.19 31.03 42.48
C PHE A 478 -13.12 30.13 41.23
N ASN A 479 -12.49 30.65 40.18
CA ASN A 479 -12.23 29.90 38.96
C ASN A 479 -10.83 29.28 39.04
N PRO A 480 -10.71 27.94 39.12
CA PRO A 480 -9.42 27.27 39.20
C PRO A 480 -8.52 27.52 37.98
N ALA A 481 -9.09 27.84 36.80
CA ALA A 481 -8.33 28.12 35.59
C ALA A 481 -7.37 29.32 35.70
N ASN A 482 -7.55 30.18 36.71
CA ASN A 482 -6.71 31.36 36.95
C ASN A 482 -5.67 31.14 38.06
N THR A 483 -5.53 29.91 38.57
CA THR A 483 -4.71 29.60 39.73
C THR A 483 -3.93 28.32 39.52
N GLU A 484 -2.69 28.26 40.01
CA GLU A 484 -1.96 27.00 40.07
C GLU A 484 -2.62 26.02 41.05
N PRO A 485 -2.54 24.70 40.81
CA PRO A 485 -2.99 23.70 41.74
C PRO A 485 -2.34 23.89 43.12
N TYR A 486 -3.16 23.84 44.17
CA TYR A 486 -2.68 23.85 45.55
C TYR A 486 -1.90 22.57 45.88
N ALA A 487 -2.37 21.43 45.37
CA ALA A 487 -1.73 20.13 45.54
C ALA A 487 -2.08 19.21 44.36
N THR A 488 -1.28 18.15 44.18
CA THR A 488 -1.60 17.03 43.28
C THR A 488 -1.47 15.70 44.02
N THR A 489 -2.20 14.68 43.56
CA THR A 489 -2.16 13.34 44.17
C THR A 489 -2.64 12.27 43.20
N THR A 490 -2.16 11.04 43.36
CA THR A 490 -2.67 9.85 42.65
C THR A 490 -3.74 9.10 43.46
N GLU A 491 -3.89 9.45 44.74
CA GLU A 491 -4.86 8.87 45.67
C GLU A 491 -6.19 9.63 45.58
N ASN A 492 -7.30 8.98 45.90
CA ASN A 492 -8.62 9.62 45.92
C ASN A 492 -8.93 10.33 47.26
N LYS A 493 -7.87 10.79 47.93
CA LYS A 493 -7.91 11.47 49.23
C LYS A 493 -6.80 12.51 49.31
N PHE A 494 -7.11 13.64 49.95
CA PHE A 494 -6.14 14.68 50.28
C PHE A 494 -6.39 15.23 51.69
N THR A 495 -5.33 15.68 52.37
CA THR A 495 -5.42 16.30 53.69
C THR A 495 -4.74 17.66 53.65
N ASP A 496 -5.53 18.72 53.84
CA ASP A 496 -5.08 20.10 53.97
C ASP A 496 -4.92 20.45 55.46
N SER A 497 -3.68 20.35 55.94
CA SER A 497 -3.32 20.73 57.31
C SER A 497 -3.06 22.24 57.48
N ASN A 498 -3.13 23.05 56.42
CA ASN A 498 -2.83 24.48 56.45
C ASN A 498 -4.13 25.32 56.50
N VAL A 499 -5.04 24.94 57.38
CA VAL A 499 -6.35 25.57 57.58
C VAL A 499 -6.42 26.21 58.98
N ALA A 500 -7.13 27.33 59.13
CA ALA A 500 -7.24 28.05 60.40
C ALA A 500 -8.69 28.18 60.88
N VAL A 501 -8.89 28.11 62.20
CA VAL A 501 -10.20 28.25 62.86
C VAL A 501 -10.85 29.58 62.49
N GLY A 502 -12.14 29.54 62.19
CA GLY A 502 -12.95 30.70 61.79
C GLY A 502 -12.89 31.02 60.29
N ASN A 503 -12.04 30.35 59.50
CA ASN A 503 -11.97 30.55 58.04
C ASN A 503 -12.79 29.51 57.27
N SER A 504 -13.27 29.91 56.10
CA SER A 504 -13.88 29.01 55.13
C SER A 504 -12.95 28.81 53.94
N TYR A 505 -12.81 27.56 53.52
CA TYR A 505 -12.02 27.15 52.37
C TYR A 505 -12.90 26.51 51.31
N TYR A 506 -12.61 26.83 50.06
CA TYR A 506 -13.33 26.37 48.88
C TYR A 506 -12.38 25.50 48.06
N TYR A 507 -12.80 24.29 47.73
CA TYR A 507 -12.01 23.36 46.94
C TYR A 507 -12.73 22.96 45.66
N ARG A 508 -11.95 22.76 44.59
CA ARG A 508 -12.37 22.16 43.33
C ARG A 508 -11.25 21.22 42.87
N LEU A 509 -11.61 20.13 42.21
CA LEU A 509 -10.68 19.12 41.74
C LEU A 509 -10.79 18.95 40.23
N ALA A 510 -9.68 18.62 39.58
CA ALA A 510 -9.65 18.12 38.20
C ALA A 510 -8.84 16.82 38.13
N ALA A 511 -9.17 15.96 37.17
CA ALA A 511 -8.41 14.76 36.84
C ALA A 511 -7.60 14.99 35.56
N PHE A 512 -6.42 14.37 35.49
CA PHE A 512 -5.53 14.38 34.33
C PHE A 512 -5.24 12.95 33.88
N ASP A 513 -5.17 12.71 32.57
CA ASP A 513 -4.69 11.45 31.98
C ASP A 513 -3.16 11.46 31.72
N PHE A 514 -2.65 10.39 31.11
CA PHE A 514 -1.25 10.29 30.67
C PHE A 514 -0.90 11.11 29.42
N SER A 515 -1.91 11.62 28.72
CA SER A 515 -1.81 12.48 27.53
C SER A 515 -1.82 13.97 27.88
N GLY A 516 -2.13 14.30 29.14
CA GLY A 516 -2.22 15.66 29.67
C GLY A 516 -3.57 16.32 29.43
N ASN A 517 -4.63 15.58 29.08
CA ASN A 517 -5.97 16.13 29.01
C ASN A 517 -6.52 16.30 30.43
N GLU A 518 -7.09 17.48 30.68
CA GLU A 518 -7.68 17.86 31.96
C GLU A 518 -9.20 17.68 31.88
N SER A 519 -9.80 17.06 32.90
CA SER A 519 -11.25 17.00 33.06
C SER A 519 -11.83 18.40 33.28
N ALA A 520 -13.16 18.56 33.17
CA ALA A 520 -13.78 19.73 33.78
C ALA A 520 -13.52 19.75 35.31
N PHE A 521 -13.60 20.93 35.92
CA PHE A 521 -13.52 21.03 37.38
C PHE A 521 -14.75 20.43 38.02
N SER A 522 -14.55 19.81 39.17
CA SER A 522 -15.63 19.37 40.03
C SER A 522 -16.51 20.54 40.50
N GLU A 523 -17.65 20.19 41.06
CA GLU A 523 -18.41 21.10 41.90
C GLU A 523 -17.56 21.64 43.05
N GLN A 524 -17.85 22.87 43.46
CA GLN A 524 -17.15 23.52 44.57
C GLN A 524 -17.63 22.90 45.89
N ILE A 525 -16.69 22.43 46.71
CA ILE A 525 -16.97 22.05 48.09
C ILE A 525 -16.47 23.15 49.05
N THR A 526 -17.27 23.44 50.07
CA THR A 526 -16.94 24.43 51.10
C THR A 526 -16.76 23.75 52.44
N LEU A 527 -15.73 24.15 53.18
CA LEU A 527 -15.53 23.72 54.56
C LEU A 527 -15.16 24.93 55.43
N THR A 528 -15.95 25.16 56.48
CA THR A 528 -15.65 26.14 57.54
C THR A 528 -15.00 25.42 58.71
N ILE A 529 -13.87 25.95 59.18
CA ILE A 529 -13.07 25.32 60.23
C ILE A 529 -13.50 25.87 61.59
N THR A 530 -13.92 24.98 62.49
CA THR A 530 -14.55 25.35 63.77
C THR A 530 -13.75 24.87 64.99
N ASN A 531 -13.02 23.77 64.86
CA ASN A 531 -12.23 23.16 65.90
C ASN A 531 -11.12 22.29 65.28
N VAL A 532 -10.11 22.95 64.72
CA VAL A 532 -8.80 22.34 64.45
C VAL A 532 -7.90 22.70 65.62
N LYS A 533 -7.06 21.76 66.09
CA LYS A 533 -6.03 22.11 67.08
C LYS A 533 -5.17 23.22 66.48
N ASP A 534 -5.34 24.44 67.00
CA ASP A 534 -4.48 25.56 66.69
C ASP A 534 -3.06 25.18 67.09
N ALA A 535 -2.31 24.62 66.14
CA ALA A 535 -0.88 24.76 66.11
C ALA A 535 -0.63 26.02 65.28
N PRO A 536 -0.50 27.22 65.88
CA PRO A 536 0.30 28.23 65.22
C PRO A 536 1.61 27.53 64.87
N LYS A 537 2.01 27.55 63.59
CA LYS A 537 3.31 27.06 63.17
C LYS A 537 4.33 27.90 63.94
N ALA A 538 4.74 27.43 65.11
CA ALA A 538 5.72 28.09 65.93
C ALA A 538 6.95 28.28 65.03
N ALA A 539 7.55 29.48 65.05
CA ALA A 539 8.73 29.77 64.24
C ALA A 539 9.84 28.71 64.45
N ILE A 540 9.82 28.05 65.60
CA ILE A 540 10.57 26.86 65.92
C ILE A 540 9.58 25.70 66.16
N PRO A 541 9.63 24.60 65.40
CA PRO A 541 8.73 23.47 65.58
C PRO A 541 9.01 22.79 66.92
N THR A 542 7.96 22.36 67.62
CA THR A 542 8.09 21.65 68.92
C THR A 542 8.63 20.23 68.79
N GLN A 543 8.64 19.70 67.57
CA GLN A 543 9.07 18.35 67.25
C GLN A 543 9.85 18.32 65.93
N PHE A 544 10.57 17.22 65.72
CA PHE A 544 11.30 16.95 64.48
C PHE A 544 10.31 16.56 63.38
N VAL A 545 10.27 17.31 62.26
CA VAL A 545 9.26 17.13 61.19
C VAL A 545 9.92 17.09 59.81
N LEU A 546 9.40 16.23 58.93
CA LEU A 546 9.70 16.20 57.50
C LEU A 546 8.39 16.30 56.72
N GLU A 547 8.17 17.40 55.99
CA GLU A 547 6.95 17.62 55.22
C GLU A 547 6.98 16.86 53.89
N GLN A 548 5.80 16.69 53.28
CA GLN A 548 5.69 16.20 51.90
C GLN A 548 6.33 17.23 50.96
N ASN A 549 7.15 16.78 50.00
CA ASN A 549 7.75 17.67 49.02
C ASN A 549 6.66 18.29 48.12
N PHE A 550 6.84 19.54 47.72
CA PHE A 550 5.93 20.22 46.81
C PHE A 550 6.68 20.95 45.69
N PRO A 551 6.27 20.78 44.42
CA PRO A 551 5.21 19.88 43.93
C PRO A 551 5.54 18.37 44.10
N ASN A 552 4.53 17.49 44.09
CA ASN A 552 4.71 16.04 44.03
C ASN A 552 3.49 15.34 43.39
N PRO A 553 3.58 14.77 42.17
CA PRO A 553 4.78 14.62 41.35
C PRO A 553 5.39 15.96 40.89
N PHE A 554 6.68 15.99 40.53
CA PHE A 554 7.37 17.22 40.14
C PHE A 554 8.18 17.10 38.86
N ASN A 555 8.35 18.22 38.15
CA ASN A 555 9.23 18.39 36.99
C ASN A 555 9.64 19.88 36.83
N PRO A 556 10.93 20.26 36.74
CA PRO A 556 12.11 19.46 37.05
C PRO A 556 12.50 19.52 38.53
N SER A 557 11.89 20.41 39.33
CA SER A 557 12.31 20.64 40.72
C SER A 557 11.17 20.57 41.74
N THR A 558 11.52 20.21 42.97
CA THR A 558 10.64 20.18 44.13
C THR A 558 11.32 20.80 45.33
N LYS A 559 10.52 21.42 46.21
CA LYS A 559 10.95 21.91 47.51
C LYS A 559 10.67 20.86 48.58
N ILE A 560 11.66 20.58 49.43
CA ILE A 560 11.56 19.72 50.61
C ILE A 560 11.68 20.61 51.84
N THR A 561 10.65 20.60 52.70
CA THR A 561 10.60 21.38 53.94
C THR A 561 10.75 20.47 55.14
N PHE A 562 11.57 20.87 56.11
CA PHE A 562 11.73 20.15 57.38
C PHE A 562 11.89 21.10 58.55
N GLY A 563 11.60 20.60 59.75
CA GLY A 563 11.59 21.38 60.98
C GLY A 563 12.48 20.75 62.06
N LEU A 564 13.29 21.60 62.74
CA LEU A 564 14.16 21.20 63.84
C LEU A 564 13.80 21.93 65.14
N PRO A 565 13.54 21.21 66.26
CA PRO A 565 13.23 21.83 67.56
C PRO A 565 14.44 22.46 68.25
N SER A 566 15.65 22.02 67.90
CA SER A 566 16.93 22.45 68.47
C SER A 566 18.01 22.45 67.39
N SER A 567 19.09 23.21 67.60
CA SER A 567 20.21 23.23 66.66
C SER A 567 20.98 21.91 66.70
N GLU A 568 21.03 21.19 65.57
CA GLU A 568 21.59 19.84 65.49
C GLU A 568 22.29 19.56 64.15
N GLN A 569 23.20 18.59 64.18
CA GLN A 569 23.84 18.06 62.98
C GLN A 569 22.81 17.26 62.17
N THR A 570 22.48 17.74 60.99
CA THR A 570 21.39 17.23 60.17
C THR A 570 21.85 16.93 58.75
N THR A 571 21.39 15.81 58.20
CA THR A 571 21.65 15.37 56.84
C THR A 571 20.34 15.11 56.11
N ILE A 572 20.23 15.61 54.87
CA ILE A 572 19.11 15.36 53.96
C ILE A 572 19.64 14.75 52.66
N ALA A 573 19.15 13.57 52.30
CA ALA A 573 19.63 12.84 51.13
C ALA A 573 18.48 12.13 50.38
N ILE A 574 18.65 11.99 49.08
CA ILE A 574 17.75 11.31 48.15
C ILE A 574 18.25 9.89 47.90
N TYR A 575 17.32 8.95 47.84
CA TYR A 575 17.52 7.53 47.63
C TYR A 575 16.58 7.01 46.54
N ASN A 576 16.99 5.97 45.83
CA ASN A 576 16.08 5.20 44.98
C ASN A 576 15.37 4.10 45.80
N LEU A 577 14.45 3.36 45.17
CA LEU A 577 13.70 2.27 45.83
C LEU A 577 14.58 1.10 46.30
N LEU A 578 15.80 0.95 45.77
CA LEU A 578 16.78 -0.04 46.23
C LEU A 578 17.57 0.44 47.46
N GLY A 579 17.25 1.61 48.01
CA GLY A 579 17.97 2.21 49.14
C GLY A 579 19.34 2.77 48.77
N ALA A 580 19.68 2.86 47.48
CA ALA A 580 20.93 3.47 47.04
C ALA A 580 20.80 5.00 47.06
N LYS A 581 21.80 5.67 47.66
CA LYS A 581 21.86 7.13 47.77
C LYS A 581 22.09 7.76 46.39
N VAL A 582 21.10 8.49 45.91
CA VAL A 582 21.08 9.21 44.62
C VAL A 582 21.80 10.56 44.75
N ARG A 583 21.45 11.34 45.77
CA ARG A 583 22.03 12.66 46.01
C ARG A 583 22.10 13.01 47.49
N LEU A 584 23.19 13.64 47.92
CA LEU A 584 23.25 14.33 49.21
C LEU A 584 22.85 15.78 48.97
N LEU A 585 21.74 16.24 49.54
CA LEU A 585 21.27 17.61 49.32
C LEU A 585 21.93 18.60 50.28
N ALA A 586 22.08 18.21 51.55
CA ALA A 586 22.82 18.97 52.54
C ALA A 586 23.27 18.08 53.70
N SER A 587 24.38 18.46 54.34
CA SER A 587 24.89 17.85 55.57
C SER A 587 25.65 18.89 56.37
N GLY A 588 25.19 19.20 57.59
CA GLY A 588 25.78 20.28 58.38
C GLY A 588 25.02 20.53 59.69
N LYS A 589 25.46 21.53 60.45
CA LYS A 589 24.73 21.99 61.64
C LYS A 589 23.65 22.98 61.21
N PHE A 590 22.39 22.68 61.51
CA PHE A 590 21.25 23.56 61.24
C PHE A 590 20.78 24.21 62.54
N SER A 591 20.28 25.44 62.48
CA SER A 591 19.63 26.11 63.63
C SER A 591 18.24 25.54 63.89
N ALA A 592 17.70 25.78 65.09
CA ALA A 592 16.30 25.49 65.37
C ALA A 592 15.40 26.35 64.45
N GLY A 593 14.32 25.75 63.92
CA GLY A 593 13.44 26.39 62.94
C GLY A 593 13.08 25.50 61.76
N TYR A 594 12.28 26.06 60.84
CA TYR A 594 11.96 25.44 59.55
C TYR A 594 13.03 25.76 58.51
N HIS A 595 13.37 24.76 57.69
CA HIS A 595 14.35 24.85 56.62
C HIS A 595 13.74 24.31 55.33
N SER A 596 14.21 24.79 54.20
CA SER A 596 13.78 24.31 52.89
C SER A 596 14.96 24.09 51.96
N ILE A 597 14.93 22.97 51.25
CA ILE A 597 15.97 22.58 50.29
C ILE A 597 15.30 22.14 49.00
N VAL A 598 15.86 22.55 47.86
CA VAL A 598 15.35 22.19 46.54
C VAL A 598 16.13 20.99 46.00
N TRP A 599 15.40 20.04 45.42
CA TRP A 599 15.98 19.03 44.55
C TRP A 599 15.50 19.26 43.11
N ASP A 600 16.40 19.12 42.15
CA ASP A 600 16.24 19.45 40.73
C ASP A 600 16.20 18.19 39.84
N GLY A 601 15.93 17.02 40.44
CA GLY A 601 15.91 15.75 39.71
C GLY A 601 17.29 15.25 39.25
N ARG A 602 18.41 15.76 39.81
CA ARG A 602 19.77 15.30 39.44
C ARG A 602 20.46 14.50 40.53
N ASP A 603 21.35 13.58 40.14
CA ASP A 603 22.24 12.82 41.03
C ASP A 603 23.47 13.65 41.49
N ASN A 604 24.34 13.07 42.32
CA ASN A 604 25.58 13.71 42.78
C ASN A 604 26.58 14.07 41.65
N ARG A 605 26.41 13.54 40.43
CA ARG A 605 27.24 13.86 39.26
C ARG A 605 26.57 14.91 38.35
N GLY A 606 25.47 15.51 38.80
CA GLY A 606 24.71 16.51 38.04
C GLY A 606 23.87 15.93 36.90
N ARG A 607 23.74 14.60 36.79
CA ARG A 607 22.95 13.96 35.73
C ARG A 607 21.49 13.85 36.14
N VAL A 608 20.58 14.13 35.23
CA VAL A 608 19.13 13.95 35.45
C VAL A 608 18.86 12.47 35.67
N VAL A 609 18.10 12.15 36.73
CA VAL A 609 17.73 10.77 37.05
C VAL A 609 16.53 10.32 36.24
N GLY A 610 16.26 9.01 36.15
CA GLY A 610 15.06 8.52 35.45
C GLY A 610 13.77 8.94 36.16
N PRO A 611 12.64 9.13 35.44
CA PRO A 611 11.35 9.32 36.09
C PRO A 611 11.02 8.12 36.98
N GLY A 612 10.35 8.35 38.10
CA GLY A 612 10.01 7.28 39.04
C GLY A 612 9.95 7.72 40.49
N ILE A 613 9.82 6.74 41.37
CA ILE A 613 9.69 6.97 42.81
C ILE A 613 11.08 7.08 43.45
N TYR A 614 11.25 8.12 44.24
CA TYR A 614 12.43 8.37 45.06
C TYR A 614 12.03 8.55 46.52
N LEU A 615 12.96 8.31 47.43
CA LEU A 615 12.80 8.54 48.86
C LEU A 615 13.73 9.67 49.28
N TYR A 616 13.28 10.60 50.10
CA TYR A 616 14.15 11.57 50.75
C TYR A 616 14.17 11.31 52.25
N ARG A 617 15.37 11.26 52.80
CA ARG A 617 15.65 10.92 54.19
C ARG A 617 16.28 12.09 54.92
N LEU A 618 15.61 12.54 55.97
CA LEU A 618 16.13 13.50 56.94
C LEU A 618 16.66 12.76 58.16
N GLN A 619 17.90 13.02 58.55
CA GLN A 619 18.55 12.42 59.70
C GLN A 619 19.15 13.51 60.59
N SER A 620 18.79 13.54 61.87
CA SER A 620 19.33 14.48 62.87
C SER A 620 19.49 13.77 64.21
N GLY A 621 20.73 13.66 64.69
CA GLY A 621 21.07 12.80 65.83
C GLY A 621 20.68 11.33 65.57
N SER A 622 19.90 10.74 66.48
CA SER A 622 19.35 9.38 66.36
C SER A 622 18.02 9.30 65.59
N ARG A 623 17.42 10.43 65.20
CA ARG A 623 16.11 10.49 64.54
C ARG A 623 16.25 10.43 63.03
N ILE A 624 15.40 9.62 62.40
CA ILE A 624 15.34 9.47 60.94
C ILE A 624 13.88 9.57 60.50
N LEU A 625 13.59 10.45 59.55
CA LEU A 625 12.31 10.55 58.85
C LEU A 625 12.54 10.31 57.36
N VAL A 626 11.60 9.63 56.72
CA VAL A 626 11.64 9.30 55.29
C VAL A 626 10.28 9.59 54.68
N ASN A 627 10.26 10.27 53.55
CA ASN A 627 9.06 10.44 52.73
C ASN A 627 9.37 10.06 51.27
N LYS A 628 8.31 9.76 50.51
CA LYS A 628 8.38 9.39 49.09
C LYS A 628 8.06 10.59 48.20
N MET A 629 8.64 10.61 47.00
CA MET A 629 8.37 11.61 45.96
C MET A 629 8.41 10.96 44.58
N ILE A 630 7.71 11.56 43.63
CA ILE A 630 7.57 11.09 42.25
C ILE A 630 8.19 12.13 41.33
N PHE A 631 9.28 11.78 40.66
CA PHE A 631 9.90 12.62 39.65
C PHE A 631 9.32 12.29 38.27
N MET A 632 8.87 13.32 37.56
CA MET A 632 8.38 13.23 36.18
C MET A 632 9.34 13.94 35.23
N LYS A 633 9.38 13.47 33.98
CA LYS A 633 10.19 14.04 32.92
C LYS A 633 9.34 14.92 32.01
#